data_AF-A0A1Y4BK58-F1
#
_entry.id   AF-A0A1Y4BK58-F1
#
_cell.length_a   1.000
_cell.length_b   1.000
_cell.length_c   1.000
_cell.angle_alpha   90.00
_cell.angle_beta   90.00
_cell.angle_gamma   90.00
#
_symmetry.space_group_name_H-M   'P 1'
#
loop_
_entity.id
_entity.type
_entity.pdbx_description
1 polymer ?
#
loop_
_entity_poly.entity_id
_entity_poly.type
_entity_poly.pdbx_seq_one_letter_code
_entity_poly.pdbx_strand_id
1 'polypeptide(L)'
;MELIFQLCIEGNGPRKISRILAEKKIPSPATLEFQRTGHTKRYHPDTPFYWPSATIACMLKQDTYLGQTTNFKTFKPSYKSKRMIKNPPEKQVTFENTHPAVIDRDTWDMAQKELSQRHRPTRTGEMALFSGLVYCADCGSKMYHRRSAGWTYEQECYTCPATQNRIKCTAHYIRVVVLEQLVLQNLQRVMAYVKDDEDEFVRRVMQNKLSAQMAEQEQAKRQLEKQLRRIAELDSIIQRLYEDHVTGKLTEERFTKLSRGYEQEQADLKSSVESLRELVSTMETEEVNIQSFLKIVRKYTEPTELTPLLLHEFVEKIVVHAPDRSNGRRVQQIDVHYNFIGEIDLSPEYIKTNT
;
A
#
# COMPACT_ATOMS: atom_id res chain seq x y z
N MET A 1 1.54 -20.44 -12.25
CA MET A 1 0.81 -19.22 -11.83
C MET A 1 1.71 -18.34 -10.97
N GLU A 2 2.25 -18.90 -9.90
CA GLU A 2 3.23 -18.25 -9.00
C GLU A 2 4.33 -17.50 -9.76
N LEU A 3 5.00 -18.16 -10.72
CA LEU A 3 6.03 -17.52 -11.54
C LEU A 3 5.55 -16.23 -12.26
N ILE A 4 4.30 -16.19 -12.74
CA ILE A 4 3.76 -15.00 -13.43
C ILE A 4 3.60 -13.84 -12.45
N PHE A 5 3.12 -14.11 -11.23
CA PHE A 5 2.98 -13.11 -10.19
C PHE A 5 4.34 -12.65 -9.67
N GLN A 6 5.28 -13.57 -9.44
CA GLN A 6 6.65 -13.24 -9.07
C GLN A 6 7.31 -12.32 -10.11
N LEU A 7 7.25 -12.69 -11.40
CA LEU A 7 7.79 -11.85 -12.47
C LEU A 7 7.10 -10.47 -12.54
N CYS A 8 5.81 -10.38 -12.21
CA CYS A 8 5.09 -9.11 -12.14
C CYS A 8 5.60 -8.24 -10.98
N ILE A 9 5.84 -8.83 -9.81
CA ILE A 9 6.35 -8.09 -8.64
C ILE A 9 7.81 -7.68 -8.82
N GLU A 10 8.59 -8.42 -9.62
CA GLU A 10 9.90 -7.98 -10.12
C GLU A 10 9.82 -6.78 -11.10
N GLY A 11 8.62 -6.26 -11.34
CA GLY A 11 8.35 -5.13 -12.23
C GLY A 11 8.22 -5.52 -13.70
N ASN A 12 8.22 -6.79 -14.08
CA ASN A 12 8.09 -7.14 -15.50
C ASN A 12 6.65 -6.92 -15.98
N GLY A 13 6.45 -6.00 -16.94
CA GLY A 13 5.15 -5.80 -17.55
C GLY A 13 4.66 -7.03 -18.35
N PRO A 14 3.34 -7.16 -18.64
CA PRO A 14 2.77 -8.36 -19.28
C PRO A 14 3.42 -8.79 -20.60
N ARG A 15 3.93 -7.84 -21.40
CA ARG A 15 4.67 -8.14 -22.63
C ARG A 15 6.03 -8.77 -22.36
N LYS A 16 6.76 -8.27 -21.35
CA LYS A 16 8.06 -8.81 -20.97
C LYS A 16 7.90 -10.18 -20.32
N ILE A 17 6.90 -10.36 -19.46
CA ILE A 17 6.52 -11.67 -18.92
C ILE A 17 6.26 -12.67 -20.06
N SER A 18 5.45 -12.28 -21.07
CA SER A 18 5.20 -13.13 -22.24
C SER A 18 6.49 -13.62 -22.92
N ARG A 19 7.46 -12.70 -23.13
CA ARG A 19 8.75 -13.04 -23.72
C ARG A 19 9.56 -13.99 -22.84
N ILE A 20 9.63 -13.73 -21.53
CA ILE A 20 10.33 -14.58 -20.56
C ILE A 20 9.71 -16.00 -20.54
N LEU A 21 8.38 -16.11 -20.55
CA LEU A 21 7.69 -17.41 -20.59
C LEU A 21 7.98 -18.17 -21.89
N ALA A 22 8.04 -17.46 -23.03
CA ALA A 22 8.39 -18.04 -24.32
C ALA A 22 9.86 -18.50 -24.37
N GLU A 23 10.79 -17.70 -23.85
CA GLU A 23 12.22 -18.05 -23.72
C GLU A 23 12.41 -19.28 -22.83
N LYS A 24 11.65 -19.38 -21.73
CA LYS A 24 11.61 -20.56 -20.84
C LYS A 24 10.84 -21.76 -21.42
N LYS A 25 10.31 -21.66 -22.65
CA LYS A 25 9.52 -22.70 -23.34
C LYS A 25 8.33 -23.21 -22.52
N ILE A 26 7.66 -22.31 -21.79
CA ILE A 26 6.47 -22.65 -21.00
C ILE A 26 5.24 -22.62 -21.92
N PRO A 27 4.50 -23.74 -22.08
CA PRO A 27 3.36 -23.80 -22.99
C PRO A 27 2.24 -22.86 -22.56
N SER A 28 1.58 -22.22 -23.54
CA SER A 28 0.47 -21.31 -23.27
C SER A 28 -0.77 -22.05 -22.75
N PRO A 29 -1.72 -21.38 -22.06
CA PRO A 29 -2.96 -22.02 -21.60
C PRO A 29 -3.77 -22.60 -22.76
N ALA A 30 -3.75 -21.95 -23.93
CA ALA A 30 -4.43 -22.46 -25.11
C ALA A 30 -3.74 -23.71 -25.71
N THR A 31 -2.42 -23.77 -25.63
CA THR A 31 -1.63 -24.96 -26.00
C THR A 31 -1.94 -26.13 -25.06
N LEU A 32 -2.02 -25.87 -23.75
CA LEU A 32 -2.41 -26.87 -22.76
C LEU A 32 -3.85 -27.34 -22.94
N GLU A 33 -4.78 -26.43 -23.25
CA GLU A 33 -6.18 -26.76 -23.56
C GLU A 33 -6.27 -27.68 -24.78
N PHE A 34 -5.52 -27.37 -25.85
CA PHE A 34 -5.43 -28.22 -27.04
C PHE A 34 -4.87 -29.61 -26.73
N GLN A 35 -3.78 -29.70 -25.95
CA GLN A 35 -3.19 -30.99 -25.54
C GLN A 35 -4.17 -31.85 -24.73
N ARG A 36 -5.06 -31.23 -23.93
CA ARG A 36 -6.02 -31.95 -23.09
C ARG A 36 -7.31 -32.33 -23.80
N THR A 37 -7.81 -31.50 -24.71
CA THR A 37 -9.18 -31.61 -25.26
C THR A 37 -9.23 -31.68 -26.78
N GLY A 38 -8.14 -31.39 -27.48
CA GLY A 38 -8.09 -31.26 -28.94
C GLY A 38 -8.75 -29.98 -29.47
N HIS A 39 -9.24 -29.07 -28.61
CA HIS A 39 -9.87 -27.82 -29.05
C HIS A 39 -8.86 -26.84 -29.67
N THR A 40 -9.13 -26.40 -30.90
CA THR A 40 -8.21 -25.57 -31.70
C THR A 40 -8.53 -24.07 -31.68
N LYS A 41 -9.66 -23.66 -31.08
CA LYS A 41 -10.20 -22.29 -31.20
C LYS A 41 -9.22 -21.17 -30.80
N ARG A 42 -8.38 -21.42 -29.81
CA ARG A 42 -7.39 -20.45 -29.29
C ARG A 42 -5.95 -20.94 -29.47
N TYR A 43 -5.77 -22.09 -30.11
CA TYR A 43 -4.49 -22.74 -30.28
C TYR A 43 -3.77 -22.19 -31.52
N HIS A 44 -2.49 -21.86 -31.36
CA HIS A 44 -1.64 -21.38 -32.43
C HIS A 44 -0.47 -22.36 -32.62
N PRO A 45 -0.51 -23.22 -33.67
CA PRO A 45 0.49 -24.28 -33.85
C PRO A 45 1.91 -23.74 -34.10
N ASP A 46 2.03 -22.59 -34.74
CA ASP A 46 3.34 -21.97 -35.04
C ASP A 46 4.00 -21.32 -33.82
N THR A 47 3.22 -21.07 -32.75
CA THR A 47 3.69 -20.36 -31.55
C THR A 47 3.17 -21.00 -30.25
N PRO A 48 3.50 -22.28 -29.97
CA PRO A 48 2.94 -23.03 -28.83
C PRO A 48 3.34 -22.45 -27.46
N PHE A 49 4.43 -21.69 -27.39
CA PHE A 49 4.95 -21.05 -26.18
C PHE A 49 4.62 -19.55 -26.09
N TYR A 50 3.86 -18.99 -27.05
CA TYR A 50 3.51 -17.58 -27.01
C TYR A 50 2.33 -17.33 -26.07
N TRP A 51 2.56 -16.47 -25.08
CA TRP A 51 1.51 -16.03 -24.16
C TRP A 51 0.99 -14.66 -24.58
N PRO A 52 -0.27 -14.53 -25.03
CA PRO A 52 -0.81 -13.20 -25.35
C PRO A 52 -0.78 -12.29 -24.11
N SER A 53 -0.25 -11.08 -24.27
CA SER A 53 -0.13 -10.12 -23.15
C SER A 53 -1.48 -9.80 -22.47
N ALA A 54 -2.58 -9.83 -23.23
CA ALA A 54 -3.93 -9.67 -22.70
C ALA A 54 -4.33 -10.83 -21.76
N THR A 55 -3.90 -12.06 -22.06
CA THR A 55 -4.15 -13.23 -21.22
C THR A 55 -3.41 -13.09 -19.88
N ILE A 56 -2.12 -12.72 -19.91
CA ILE A 56 -1.34 -12.48 -18.69
C ILE A 56 -1.97 -11.37 -17.85
N ALA A 57 -2.37 -10.26 -18.47
CA ALA A 57 -3.03 -9.16 -17.77
C ALA A 57 -4.40 -9.55 -17.19
N CYS A 58 -5.13 -10.45 -17.84
CA CYS A 58 -6.39 -10.99 -17.32
C CYS A 58 -6.14 -11.89 -16.11
N MET A 59 -5.14 -12.76 -16.19
CA MET A 59 -4.76 -13.66 -15.10
C MET A 59 -4.30 -12.89 -13.87
N LEU A 60 -3.44 -11.89 -14.04
CA LEU A 60 -2.98 -11.08 -12.92
C LEU A 60 -4.13 -10.35 -12.19
N LYS A 61 -5.22 -10.02 -12.88
CA LYS A 61 -6.40 -9.34 -12.29
C LYS A 61 -7.41 -10.30 -11.66
N GLN A 62 -7.21 -11.60 -11.76
CA GLN A 62 -8.20 -12.56 -11.32
C GLN A 62 -8.03 -12.86 -9.82
N ASP A 63 -9.08 -12.59 -9.06
CA ASP A 63 -9.27 -12.91 -7.64
C ASP A 63 -9.36 -14.42 -7.38
N THR A 64 -9.64 -15.23 -8.40
CA THR A 64 -9.74 -16.69 -8.28
C THR A 64 -8.48 -17.35 -7.76
N TYR A 65 -7.30 -16.72 -7.90
CA TYR A 65 -6.06 -17.28 -7.38
C TYR A 65 -5.93 -17.17 -5.85
N LEU A 66 -6.78 -16.36 -5.20
CA LEU A 66 -6.89 -16.24 -3.74
C LEU A 66 -7.79 -17.31 -3.10
N GLY A 67 -8.27 -18.29 -3.87
CA GLY A 67 -9.24 -19.29 -3.37
C GLY A 67 -10.67 -18.77 -3.30
N GLN A 68 -10.95 -17.61 -3.90
CA GLN A 68 -12.25 -16.96 -3.89
C GLN A 68 -12.99 -17.20 -5.22
N THR A 69 -14.32 -17.28 -5.16
CA THR A 69 -15.17 -17.34 -6.35
C THR A 69 -16.10 -16.13 -6.40
N THR A 70 -15.92 -15.30 -7.42
CA THR A 70 -16.73 -14.10 -7.61
C THR A 70 -17.72 -14.30 -8.74
N ASN A 71 -19.00 -14.38 -8.37
CA ASN A 71 -20.11 -14.52 -9.28
C ASN A 71 -20.69 -13.17 -9.69
N PHE A 72 -21.46 -13.18 -10.79
CA PHE A 72 -22.15 -11.99 -11.32
C PHE A 72 -21.22 -10.83 -11.73
N LYS A 73 -19.99 -11.10 -12.17
CA LYS A 73 -19.07 -10.07 -12.71
C LYS A 73 -19.64 -9.29 -13.90
N THR A 74 -20.56 -9.91 -14.64
CA THR A 74 -21.21 -9.32 -15.81
C THR A 74 -22.68 -9.67 -15.86
N PHE A 75 -23.49 -8.78 -16.41
CA PHE A 75 -24.89 -9.02 -16.70
C PHE A 75 -25.23 -8.64 -18.14
N LYS A 76 -26.34 -9.16 -18.64
CA LYS A 76 -26.97 -8.70 -19.87
C LYS A 76 -28.14 -7.79 -19.50
N PRO A 77 -28.21 -6.56 -20.02
CA PRO A 77 -29.33 -5.65 -19.73
C PRO A 77 -30.69 -6.20 -20.16
N SER A 78 -30.70 -7.02 -21.21
CA SER A 78 -31.91 -7.67 -21.72
C SER A 78 -31.51 -8.99 -22.39
N TYR A 79 -32.41 -9.96 -22.34
CA TYR A 79 -32.28 -11.25 -23.04
C TYR A 79 -32.00 -11.10 -24.54
N LYS A 80 -32.55 -10.06 -25.19
CA LYS A 80 -32.36 -9.79 -26.62
C LYS A 80 -31.02 -9.13 -26.95
N SER A 81 -30.34 -8.56 -25.94
CA SER A 81 -29.06 -7.88 -26.15
C SER A 81 -27.91 -8.88 -26.12
N LYS A 82 -27.08 -8.88 -27.17
CA LYS A 82 -25.81 -9.63 -27.19
C LYS A 82 -24.71 -8.93 -26.38
N ARG A 83 -24.93 -7.67 -25.95
CA ARG A 83 -23.95 -6.87 -25.22
C ARG A 83 -23.89 -7.32 -23.76
N MET A 84 -22.68 -7.64 -23.31
CA MET A 84 -22.37 -7.96 -21.92
C MET A 84 -21.80 -6.71 -21.24
N ILE A 85 -22.35 -6.35 -20.08
CA ILE A 85 -21.90 -5.18 -19.31
C ILE A 85 -21.32 -5.67 -17.98
N LYS A 86 -20.25 -5.04 -17.50
CA LYS A 86 -19.65 -5.34 -16.19
C LYS A 86 -20.55 -4.82 -15.08
N ASN A 87 -20.76 -5.63 -14.05
CA ASN A 87 -21.50 -5.22 -12.86
C ASN A 87 -20.62 -4.35 -11.94
N PRO A 88 -21.20 -3.34 -11.27
CA PRO A 88 -20.53 -2.64 -10.18
C PRO A 88 -20.20 -3.62 -9.04
N PRO A 89 -19.19 -3.32 -8.18
CA PRO A 89 -18.76 -4.22 -7.10
C PRO A 89 -19.89 -4.66 -6.18
N GLU A 90 -20.84 -3.77 -5.86
CA GLU A 90 -22.01 -4.01 -5.00
C GLU A 90 -22.92 -5.15 -5.49
N LYS A 91 -22.92 -5.43 -6.80
CA LYS A 91 -23.74 -6.49 -7.42
C LYS A 91 -22.94 -7.77 -7.66
N GLN A 92 -21.66 -7.79 -7.30
CA GLN A 92 -20.82 -8.97 -7.38
C GLN A 92 -20.91 -9.72 -6.05
N VAL A 93 -21.05 -11.04 -6.13
CA VAL A 93 -21.11 -11.89 -4.94
C VAL A 93 -19.84 -12.69 -4.88
N THR A 94 -18.98 -12.35 -3.92
CA THR A 94 -17.70 -13.00 -3.63
C THR A 94 -17.90 -14.07 -2.56
N PHE A 95 -17.60 -15.32 -2.89
CA PHE A 95 -17.54 -16.42 -1.93
C PHE A 95 -16.08 -16.70 -1.59
N GLU A 96 -15.73 -16.59 -0.32
CA GLU A 96 -14.38 -16.86 0.16
C GLU A 96 -14.14 -18.37 0.34
N ASN A 97 -12.87 -18.80 0.25
CA ASN A 97 -12.43 -20.18 0.51
C ASN A 97 -13.20 -21.27 -0.27
N THR A 98 -13.51 -21.03 -1.54
CA THR A 98 -14.17 -22.04 -2.39
C THR A 98 -13.21 -23.15 -2.82
N HIS A 99 -11.92 -22.84 -2.94
CA HIS A 99 -10.87 -23.78 -3.33
C HIS A 99 -9.51 -23.35 -2.74
N PRO A 100 -8.51 -24.24 -2.69
CA PRO A 100 -7.18 -23.89 -2.18
C PRO A 100 -6.59 -22.69 -2.94
N ALA A 101 -6.17 -21.68 -2.19
CA ALA A 101 -5.50 -20.51 -2.76
C ALA A 101 -4.17 -20.94 -3.39
N VAL A 102 -3.91 -20.42 -4.59
CA VAL A 102 -2.64 -20.64 -5.31
C VAL A 102 -1.64 -19.55 -4.97
N ILE A 103 -2.12 -18.39 -4.52
CA ILE A 103 -1.32 -17.19 -4.26
C ILE A 103 -1.85 -16.55 -2.98
N ASP A 104 -0.92 -16.16 -2.11
CA ASP A 104 -1.26 -15.44 -0.88
C ASP A 104 -1.78 -14.03 -1.17
N ARG A 105 -2.65 -13.53 -0.29
CA ARG A 105 -3.27 -12.21 -0.42
C ARG A 105 -2.21 -11.10 -0.56
N ASP A 106 -1.17 -11.15 0.27
CA ASP A 106 -0.07 -10.19 0.26
C ASP A 106 0.63 -10.15 -1.12
N THR A 107 0.90 -11.32 -1.72
CA THR A 107 1.55 -11.43 -3.04
C THR A 107 0.65 -10.86 -4.15
N TRP A 108 -0.67 -11.10 -4.06
CA TRP A 108 -1.64 -10.58 -5.01
C TRP A 108 -1.77 -9.06 -4.92
N ASP A 109 -1.82 -8.52 -3.70
CA ASP A 109 -1.91 -7.07 -3.45
C ASP A 109 -0.66 -6.35 -3.95
N MET A 110 0.54 -6.91 -3.74
CA MET A 110 1.78 -6.38 -4.32
C MET A 110 1.73 -6.37 -5.85
N ALA A 111 1.28 -7.45 -6.48
CA ALA A 111 1.15 -7.50 -7.94
C ALA A 111 0.12 -6.48 -8.47
N GLN A 112 -0.99 -6.24 -7.77
CA GLN A 112 -1.95 -5.19 -8.14
C GLN A 112 -1.34 -3.80 -7.99
N LYS A 113 -0.58 -3.54 -6.91
CA LYS A 113 0.13 -2.28 -6.69
C LYS A 113 1.08 -1.98 -7.86
N GLU A 114 1.84 -2.97 -8.31
CA GLU A 114 2.70 -2.84 -9.50
C GLU A 114 1.90 -2.61 -10.79
N LEU A 115 0.81 -3.34 -11.01
CA LEU A 115 -0.05 -3.12 -12.19
C LEU A 115 -0.69 -1.73 -12.22
N SER A 116 -0.99 -1.16 -11.06
CA SER A 116 -1.57 0.18 -10.92
C SER A 116 -0.57 1.28 -11.31
N GLN A 117 0.71 1.04 -11.04
CA GLN A 117 1.78 1.91 -11.48
C GLN A 117 1.89 1.81 -13.00
N ARG A 118 1.56 2.89 -13.71
CA ARG A 118 1.60 2.91 -15.18
C ARG A 118 3.05 2.81 -15.66
N HIS A 119 3.55 1.60 -15.87
CA HIS A 119 4.89 1.37 -16.40
C HIS A 119 4.90 1.61 -17.91
N ARG A 120 5.57 2.70 -18.34
CA ARG A 120 5.87 2.90 -19.76
C ARG A 120 7.19 2.19 -20.08
N PRO A 121 7.22 1.27 -21.06
CA PRO A 121 8.46 0.60 -21.44
C PRO A 121 9.49 1.64 -21.88
N THR A 122 10.66 1.63 -21.25
CA THR A 122 11.82 2.42 -21.67
C THR A 122 12.44 1.78 -22.92
N ARG A 123 13.17 2.55 -23.73
CA ARG A 123 13.82 2.09 -24.97
C ARG A 123 14.72 0.85 -24.76
N THR A 124 15.26 0.67 -23.56
CA THR A 124 16.15 -0.44 -23.17
C THR A 124 15.43 -1.68 -22.62
N GLY A 125 14.12 -1.62 -22.35
CA GLY A 125 13.33 -2.77 -21.84
C GLY A 125 13.65 -3.21 -20.40
N GLU A 126 14.64 -2.59 -19.76
CA GLU A 126 15.01 -2.78 -18.36
C GLU A 126 14.39 -1.69 -17.50
N MET A 127 13.83 -2.10 -16.37
CA MET A 127 13.24 -1.20 -15.39
C MET A 127 14.25 -0.83 -14.33
N ALA A 128 14.12 0.39 -13.84
CA ALA A 128 14.94 0.89 -12.75
C ALA A 128 14.39 0.34 -11.43
N LEU A 129 15.27 -0.07 -10.52
CA LEU A 129 14.90 -0.65 -9.22
C LEU A 129 13.95 0.26 -8.42
N PHE A 130 14.21 1.57 -8.38
CA PHE A 130 13.36 2.55 -7.69
C PHE A 130 12.35 3.26 -8.60
N SER A 131 11.99 2.66 -9.73
CA SER A 131 11.02 3.25 -10.65
C SER A 131 9.69 3.46 -9.95
N GLY A 132 9.28 4.72 -9.75
CA GLY A 132 8.01 5.03 -9.12
C GLY A 132 8.08 5.34 -7.63
N LEU A 133 9.23 5.11 -6.99
CA LEU A 133 9.42 5.27 -5.54
C LEU A 133 10.15 6.57 -5.16
N VAL A 134 10.87 7.20 -6.09
CA VAL A 134 11.72 8.37 -5.79
C VAL A 134 11.00 9.69 -6.06
N TYR A 135 11.03 10.59 -5.08
CA TYR A 135 10.39 11.90 -5.09
C TYR A 135 11.39 13.00 -4.74
N CYS A 136 11.18 14.20 -5.27
CA CYS A 136 11.97 15.38 -4.92
C CYS A 136 11.36 16.09 -3.71
N ALA A 137 12.20 16.48 -2.73
CA ALA A 137 11.78 17.20 -1.54
C ALA A 137 11.17 18.58 -1.87
N ASP A 138 11.84 19.38 -2.71
CA ASP A 138 11.42 20.76 -3.00
C ASP A 138 10.10 20.86 -3.76
N CYS A 139 9.88 20.01 -4.77
CA CYS A 139 8.74 20.14 -5.68
C CYS A 139 7.73 18.98 -5.60
N GLY A 140 7.96 18.00 -4.72
CA GLY A 140 7.11 16.83 -4.53
C GLY A 140 6.95 15.93 -5.77
N SER A 141 7.68 16.23 -6.85
CA SER A 141 7.50 15.55 -8.13
C SER A 141 8.27 14.24 -8.17
N LYS A 142 7.68 13.22 -8.80
CA LYS A 142 8.33 11.93 -9.03
C LYS A 142 9.57 12.10 -9.91
N MET A 143 10.71 11.62 -9.44
CA MET A 143 11.97 11.68 -10.17
C MET A 143 11.99 10.63 -11.28
N TYR A 144 12.57 10.97 -12.43
CA TYR A 144 12.68 10.04 -13.55
C TYR A 144 14.09 9.48 -13.64
N HIS A 145 14.18 8.23 -14.06
CA HIS A 145 15.46 7.58 -14.29
C HIS A 145 16.06 8.06 -15.62
N ARG A 146 17.24 8.67 -15.57
CA ARG A 146 17.96 9.17 -16.73
C ARG A 146 19.05 8.19 -17.13
N ARG A 147 18.93 7.67 -18.36
CA ARG A 147 19.94 6.82 -19.02
C ARG A 147 20.38 7.48 -20.33
N SER A 148 21.66 7.37 -20.67
CA SER A 148 22.20 7.82 -21.96
C SER A 148 22.91 6.67 -22.67
N ALA A 149 22.90 6.70 -24.01
CA ALA A 149 23.70 5.76 -24.79
C ALA A 149 25.19 5.99 -24.48
N GLY A 150 25.89 4.92 -24.07
CA GLY A 150 27.30 4.96 -23.68
C GLY A 150 27.57 5.18 -22.18
N TRP A 151 26.55 5.35 -21.34
CA TRP A 151 26.73 5.38 -19.89
C TRP A 151 26.82 3.98 -19.30
N THR A 152 27.72 3.80 -18.33
CA THR A 152 27.72 2.62 -17.46
C THR A 152 26.67 2.76 -16.36
N TYR A 153 26.33 1.65 -15.69
CA TYR A 153 25.37 1.63 -14.58
C TYR A 153 25.68 2.67 -13.49
N GLU A 154 26.97 2.86 -13.19
CA GLU A 154 27.48 3.82 -12.19
C GLU A 154 27.20 5.29 -12.55
N GLN A 155 26.96 5.57 -13.82
CA GLN A 155 26.68 6.91 -14.34
C GLN A 155 25.18 7.20 -14.44
N GLU A 156 24.33 6.19 -14.32
CA GLU A 156 22.88 6.35 -14.32
C GLU A 156 22.42 7.14 -13.09
N CYS A 157 21.40 8.00 -13.27
CA CYS A 157 20.93 8.88 -12.20
C CYS A 157 19.41 9.12 -12.24
N TYR A 158 18.82 9.32 -11.06
CA TYR A 158 17.48 9.86 -10.93
C TYR A 158 17.56 11.38 -10.95
N THR A 159 16.75 12.02 -11.80
CA THR A 159 16.73 13.47 -11.95
C THR A 159 15.30 13.99 -11.76
N CYS A 160 15.17 15.14 -11.10
CA CYS A 160 13.86 15.79 -10.94
C CYS A 160 13.40 16.41 -12.29
N PRO A 161 12.16 16.14 -12.76
CA PRO A 161 11.66 16.68 -14.03
C PRO A 161 11.55 18.21 -14.06
N ALA A 162 11.26 18.84 -12.91
CA ALA A 162 11.11 20.29 -12.81
C ALA A 162 12.42 21.05 -13.08
N THR A 163 13.58 20.37 -12.97
CA THR A 163 14.90 20.94 -13.30
C THR A 163 15.08 21.18 -14.79
N GLN A 164 14.52 20.30 -15.62
CA GLN A 164 14.62 20.40 -17.07
C GLN A 164 13.70 21.48 -17.63
N ASN A 165 12.56 21.68 -16.98
CA ASN A 165 11.57 22.69 -17.36
C ASN A 165 11.78 24.05 -16.66
N ARG A 166 12.78 24.20 -15.77
CA ARG A 166 13.14 25.44 -15.03
C ARG A 166 12.02 26.13 -14.26
N ILE A 167 10.90 25.45 -13.99
CA ILE A 167 9.70 26.16 -13.51
C ILE A 167 9.71 26.37 -11.99
N LYS A 168 10.20 25.45 -11.13
CA LYS A 168 10.12 25.61 -9.64
C LYS A 168 11.08 24.74 -8.79
N CYS A 169 12.23 24.27 -9.29
CA CYS A 169 13.07 23.33 -8.51
C CYS A 169 14.57 23.47 -8.80
N THR A 170 15.40 23.36 -7.75
CA THR A 170 16.87 23.29 -7.86
C THR A 170 17.30 21.95 -8.49
N ALA A 171 18.53 21.86 -9.00
CA ALA A 171 19.05 20.70 -9.74
C ALA A 171 19.20 19.42 -8.86
N HIS A 172 18.08 18.79 -8.49
CA HIS A 172 18.04 17.53 -7.76
C HIS A 172 18.39 16.38 -8.69
N TYR A 173 19.51 15.74 -8.37
CA TYR A 173 19.86 14.45 -8.94
C TYR A 173 20.57 13.59 -7.91
N ILE A 174 20.43 12.28 -8.05
CA ILE A 174 21.16 11.28 -7.27
C ILE A 174 21.55 10.11 -8.19
N ARG A 175 22.76 9.57 -8.02
CA ARG A 175 23.21 8.41 -8.81
C ARG A 175 22.51 7.14 -8.34
N VAL A 176 22.23 6.22 -9.25
CA VAL A 176 21.53 4.96 -8.94
C VAL A 176 22.31 4.15 -7.91
N VAL A 177 23.59 3.88 -8.16
CA VAL A 177 24.46 3.10 -7.26
C VAL A 177 24.52 3.71 -5.85
N VAL A 178 24.56 5.05 -5.76
CA VAL A 178 24.56 5.75 -4.46
C VAL A 178 23.23 5.57 -3.75
N LEU A 179 22.11 5.71 -4.47
CA LEU A 179 20.79 5.51 -3.90
C LEU A 179 20.59 4.06 -3.41
N GLU A 180 21.05 3.07 -4.18
CA GLU A 180 21.00 1.66 -3.79
C GLU A 180 21.77 1.40 -2.50
N GLN A 181 23.01 1.88 -2.42
CA GLN A 181 23.84 1.71 -1.24
C GLN A 181 23.21 2.37 -0.01
N LEU A 182 22.70 3.60 -0.14
CA LEU A 182 22.11 4.32 0.99
C LEU A 182 20.82 3.67 1.49
N VAL A 183 19.94 3.25 0.57
CA VAL A 183 18.69 2.58 0.95
C VAL A 183 18.98 1.22 1.59
N LEU A 184 19.94 0.45 1.05
CA LEU A 184 20.34 -0.83 1.63
C LEU A 184 20.92 -0.65 3.04
N GLN A 185 21.83 0.31 3.22
CA GLN A 185 22.42 0.61 4.52
C GLN A 185 21.37 1.08 5.53
N ASN A 186 20.43 1.93 5.12
CA ASN A 186 19.33 2.36 6.00
C ASN A 186 18.47 1.16 6.41
N LEU A 187 18.04 0.34 5.45
CA LEU A 187 17.24 -0.86 5.73
C LEU A 187 17.98 -1.83 6.68
N GLN A 188 19.27 -2.09 6.46
CA GLN A 188 20.07 -2.93 7.34
C GLN A 188 20.16 -2.36 8.77
N ARG A 189 20.32 -1.04 8.93
CA ARG A 189 20.31 -0.39 10.26
C ARG A 189 18.97 -0.50 10.95
N VAL A 190 17.87 -0.25 10.23
CA VAL A 190 16.51 -0.39 10.78
C VAL A 190 16.27 -1.83 11.21
N MET A 191 16.65 -2.81 10.38
CA MET A 191 16.51 -4.22 10.73
C MET A 191 17.38 -4.63 11.92
N ALA A 192 18.62 -4.12 12.01
CA ALA A 192 19.49 -4.38 13.15
C ALA A 192 18.90 -3.78 14.44
N TYR A 193 18.40 -2.55 14.39
CA TYR A 193 17.80 -1.89 15.55
C TYR A 193 16.53 -2.62 16.03
N VAL A 194 15.69 -3.13 15.12
CA VAL A 194 14.55 -3.99 15.48
C VAL A 194 15.01 -5.30 16.12
N LYS A 195 16.09 -5.92 15.64
CA LYS A 195 16.62 -7.17 16.21
C LYS A 195 17.22 -6.98 17.60
N ASP A 196 17.88 -5.84 17.85
CA ASP A 196 18.55 -5.55 19.11
C ASP A 196 17.53 -5.31 20.24
N ASP A 197 16.50 -4.50 19.99
CA ASP A 197 15.41 -4.27 20.95
C ASP A 197 14.09 -3.90 20.21
N GLU A 198 13.22 -4.90 20.01
CA GLU A 198 11.91 -4.71 19.39
C GLU A 198 11.03 -3.75 20.21
N ASP A 199 11.08 -3.83 21.54
CA ASP A 199 10.23 -3.03 22.43
C ASP A 199 10.68 -1.57 22.49
N GLU A 200 11.98 -1.31 22.46
CA GLU A 200 12.52 0.03 22.28
C GLU A 200 12.20 0.59 20.90
N PHE A 201 12.31 -0.21 19.83
CA PHE A 201 11.94 0.23 18.48
C PHE A 201 10.47 0.66 18.40
N VAL A 202 9.55 -0.18 18.90
CA VAL A 202 8.11 0.15 18.93
C VAL A 202 7.89 1.42 19.74
N ARG A 203 8.51 1.54 20.92
CA ARG A 203 8.43 2.75 21.73
C ARG A 203 8.97 3.96 20.99
N ARG A 204 10.08 3.87 20.27
CA ARG A 204 10.70 4.99 19.55
C ARG A 204 9.90 5.41 18.32
N VAL A 205 9.36 4.47 17.55
CA VAL A 205 8.47 4.77 16.41
C VAL A 205 7.16 5.41 16.90
N MET A 206 6.59 4.90 18.00
CA MET A 206 5.45 5.53 18.67
C MET A 206 5.82 6.90 19.29
N GLN A 207 7.01 7.04 19.87
CA GLN A 207 7.48 8.28 20.51
C GLN A 207 7.88 9.37 19.53
N ASN A 208 8.41 9.02 18.35
CA ASN A 208 8.69 9.97 17.27
C ASN A 208 7.39 10.62 16.75
N LYS A 209 6.22 10.03 17.05
CA LYS A 209 4.89 10.63 16.85
C LYS A 209 4.36 11.42 18.07
N LEU A 210 5.23 11.70 19.05
CA LEU A 210 5.06 12.40 20.33
C LEU A 210 4.56 11.53 21.48
N SER A 211 5.40 11.36 22.50
CA SER A 211 5.09 10.75 23.80
C SER A 211 3.89 11.37 24.54
N ALA A 212 3.46 12.58 24.16
CA ALA A 212 2.22 13.19 24.63
C ALA A 212 0.97 12.45 24.12
N GLN A 213 1.03 11.89 22.90
CA GLN A 213 -0.11 11.21 22.28
C GLN A 213 -0.45 9.87 22.92
N MET A 214 0.50 9.15 23.53
CA MET A 214 0.17 7.90 24.23
C MET A 214 -0.68 8.13 25.49
N ALA A 215 -0.33 9.16 26.27
CA ALA A 215 -1.13 9.56 27.42
C ALA A 215 -2.49 10.12 26.98
N GLU A 216 -2.50 10.89 25.90
CA GLU A 216 -3.71 11.43 25.27
C GLU A 216 -4.59 10.33 24.67
N GLN A 217 -4.01 9.28 24.10
CA GLN A 217 -4.68 8.10 23.55
C GLN A 217 -5.39 7.32 24.65
N GLU A 218 -4.68 7.01 25.74
CA GLU A 218 -5.26 6.32 26.88
C GLU A 218 -6.37 7.18 27.53
N GLN A 219 -6.17 8.50 27.59
CA GLN A 219 -7.20 9.43 28.05
C GLN A 219 -8.41 9.47 27.11
N ALA A 220 -8.21 9.49 25.79
CA ALA A 220 -9.25 9.48 24.78
C ALA A 220 -10.06 8.17 24.82
N LYS A 221 -9.39 7.01 24.97
CA LYS A 221 -10.05 5.70 25.16
C LYS A 221 -10.91 5.68 26.42
N ARG A 222 -10.38 6.16 27.55
CA ARG A 222 -11.14 6.27 28.82
C ARG A 222 -12.32 7.24 28.71
N GLN A 223 -12.13 8.36 28.02
CA GLN A 223 -13.20 9.34 27.80
C GLN A 223 -14.30 8.77 26.90
N LEU A 224 -13.94 8.06 25.84
CA LEU A 224 -14.86 7.35 24.96
C LEU A 224 -15.70 6.33 25.75
N GLU A 225 -15.06 5.49 26.57
CA GLU A 225 -15.77 4.54 27.43
C GLU A 225 -16.73 5.24 28.39
N LYS A 226 -16.29 6.34 29.02
CA LYS A 226 -17.13 7.10 29.95
C LYS A 226 -18.35 7.69 29.26
N GLN A 227 -18.19 8.25 28.06
CA GLN A 227 -19.30 8.81 27.29
C GLN A 227 -20.27 7.72 26.82
N LEU A 228 -19.77 6.55 26.38
CA LEU A 228 -20.61 5.41 26.02
C LEU A 228 -21.43 4.90 27.20
N ARG A 229 -20.82 4.79 28.40
CA ARG A 229 -21.55 4.43 29.63
C ARG A 229 -22.63 5.46 29.95
N ARG A 230 -22.33 6.75 29.83
CA ARG A 230 -23.30 7.83 30.05
C ARG A 230 -24.46 7.80 29.06
N ILE A 231 -24.21 7.52 27.78
CA ILE A 231 -25.26 7.35 26.77
C ILE A 231 -26.18 6.19 27.15
N ALA A 232 -25.62 5.05 27.56
CA ALA A 232 -26.42 3.89 27.99
C ALA A 232 -27.24 4.19 29.26
N GLU A 233 -26.68 4.95 30.21
CA GLU A 233 -27.43 5.44 31.37
C GLU A 233 -28.61 6.33 30.94
N LEU A 234 -28.37 7.29 30.06
CA LEU A 234 -29.40 8.19 29.52
C LEU A 234 -30.50 7.42 28.80
N ASP A 235 -30.17 6.41 27.98
CA ASP A 235 -31.16 5.54 27.35
C ASP A 235 -32.06 4.85 28.40
N SER A 236 -31.47 4.34 29.49
CA SER A 236 -32.24 3.73 30.57
C SER A 236 -33.13 4.72 31.35
N ILE A 237 -32.69 5.98 31.44
CA ILE A 237 -33.43 7.06 32.10
C ILE A 237 -34.60 7.49 31.21
N ILE A 238 -34.36 7.69 29.91
CA ILE A 238 -35.38 8.06 28.92
C ILE A 238 -36.45 6.96 28.83
N GLN A 239 -36.06 5.69 28.83
CA GLN A 239 -37.00 4.57 28.85
C GLN A 239 -37.92 4.61 30.09
N ARG A 240 -37.36 4.78 31.29
CA ARG A 240 -38.16 4.91 32.53
C ARG A 240 -39.04 6.15 32.53
N LEU A 241 -38.54 7.28 32.02
CA LEU A 241 -39.28 8.53 31.92
C LEU A 241 -40.53 8.36 31.03
N TYR A 242 -40.41 7.59 29.95
CA TYR A 242 -41.52 7.23 29.08
C TYR A 242 -42.54 6.32 29.79
N GLU A 243 -42.07 5.28 30.50
CA GLU A 243 -42.92 4.39 31.29
C GLU A 243 -43.73 5.14 32.38
N ASP A 244 -43.09 6.07 33.09
CA ASP A 244 -43.75 6.88 34.12
C ASP A 244 -44.75 7.90 33.55
N HIS A 245 -44.53 8.38 32.31
CA HIS A 245 -45.50 9.21 31.60
C HIS A 245 -46.74 8.40 31.18
N VAL A 246 -46.53 7.21 30.58
CA VAL A 246 -47.63 6.32 30.14
C VAL A 246 -48.47 5.83 31.32
N THR A 247 -47.85 5.59 32.48
CA THR A 247 -48.56 5.19 33.71
C THR A 247 -49.24 6.36 34.45
N GLY A 248 -49.15 7.59 33.91
CA GLY A 248 -49.82 8.77 34.44
C GLY A 248 -49.18 9.38 35.70
N LYS A 249 -48.00 8.90 36.12
CA LYS A 249 -47.26 9.46 37.25
C LYS A 249 -46.59 10.80 36.93
N LEU A 250 -46.38 11.08 35.63
CA LEU A 250 -45.72 12.29 35.15
C LEU A 250 -46.62 13.07 34.18
N THR A 251 -46.78 14.38 34.43
CA THR A 251 -47.51 15.29 33.54
C THR A 251 -46.77 15.52 32.22
N GLU A 252 -47.52 15.75 31.14
CA GLU A 252 -46.97 15.95 29.79
C GLU A 252 -45.98 17.13 29.71
N GLU A 253 -46.26 18.24 30.39
CA GLU A 253 -45.36 19.39 30.47
C GLU A 253 -44.00 19.03 31.11
N ARG A 254 -44.01 18.19 32.15
CA ARG A 254 -42.79 17.75 32.84
C ARG A 254 -42.01 16.74 32.02
N PHE A 255 -42.71 15.81 31.35
CA PHE A 255 -42.11 14.87 30.41
C PHE A 255 -41.34 15.63 29.32
N THR A 256 -42.02 16.55 28.63
CA THR A 256 -41.46 17.32 27.51
C THR A 256 -40.26 18.19 27.90
N LYS A 257 -40.23 18.67 29.15
CA LYS A 257 -39.10 19.46 29.65
C LYS A 257 -37.88 18.58 29.98
N LEU A 258 -38.10 17.42 30.62
CA LEU A 258 -37.04 16.51 31.01
C LEU A 258 -36.48 15.71 29.82
N SER A 259 -37.35 15.21 28.94
CA SER A 259 -36.95 14.48 27.73
C SER A 259 -36.04 15.31 26.85
N ARG A 260 -36.39 16.58 26.61
CA ARG A 260 -35.58 17.51 25.82
C ARG A 260 -34.16 17.70 26.37
N GLY A 261 -34.02 17.80 27.69
CA GLY A 261 -32.70 17.95 28.32
C GLY A 261 -31.84 16.70 28.14
N TYR A 262 -32.40 15.52 28.37
CA TYR A 262 -31.69 14.25 28.20
C TYR A 262 -31.40 13.93 26.73
N GLU A 263 -32.33 14.22 25.82
CA GLU A 263 -32.12 14.05 24.37
C GLU A 263 -31.02 14.99 23.84
N GLN A 264 -30.96 16.23 24.34
CA GLN A 264 -29.90 17.17 23.99
C GLN A 264 -28.53 16.70 24.53
N GLU A 265 -28.45 16.28 25.80
CA GLU A 265 -27.23 15.71 26.37
C GLU A 265 -26.79 14.46 25.59
N GLN A 266 -27.74 13.59 25.20
CA GLN A 266 -27.44 12.39 24.43
C GLN A 266 -26.96 12.72 23.01
N ALA A 267 -27.51 13.74 22.36
CA ALA A 267 -27.08 14.20 21.04
C ALA A 267 -25.65 14.76 21.08
N ASP A 268 -25.33 15.60 22.07
CA ASP A 268 -24.00 16.17 22.28
C ASP A 268 -22.96 15.07 22.56
N LEU A 269 -23.31 14.10 23.41
CA LEU A 269 -22.45 12.95 23.70
C LEU A 269 -22.24 12.05 22.48
N LYS A 270 -23.28 11.79 21.68
CA LYS A 270 -23.16 11.00 20.44
C LYS A 270 -22.21 11.65 19.43
N SER A 271 -22.31 12.97 19.25
CA SER A 271 -21.39 13.72 18.39
C SER A 271 -19.94 13.64 18.91
N SER A 272 -19.73 13.83 20.22
CA SER A 272 -18.40 13.70 20.81
C SER A 272 -17.83 12.28 20.70
N VAL A 273 -18.67 11.25 20.83
CA VAL A 273 -18.28 9.84 20.66
C VAL A 273 -17.82 9.55 19.24
N GLU A 274 -18.47 10.13 18.23
CA GLU A 274 -18.08 9.96 16.83
C GLU A 274 -16.68 10.50 16.58
N SER A 275 -16.39 11.73 17.04
CA SER A 275 -15.04 12.32 16.94
C SER A 275 -13.98 11.54 17.73
N LEU A 276 -14.30 11.08 18.94
CA LEU A 276 -13.37 10.27 19.74
C LEU A 276 -13.13 8.88 19.13
N ARG A 277 -14.14 8.27 18.50
CA ARG A 277 -13.98 6.99 17.79
C ARG A 277 -13.08 7.13 16.58
N GLU A 278 -13.22 8.19 15.80
CA GLU A 278 -12.31 8.46 14.68
C GLU A 278 -10.86 8.58 15.17
N LEU A 279 -10.64 9.34 16.25
CA LEU A 279 -9.31 9.49 16.86
C LEU A 279 -8.73 8.16 17.36
N VAL A 280 -9.52 7.36 18.09
CA VAL A 280 -9.06 6.05 18.58
C VAL A 280 -8.80 5.09 17.41
N SER A 281 -9.64 5.11 16.37
CA SER A 281 -9.47 4.23 15.21
C SER A 281 -8.20 4.54 14.43
N THR A 282 -7.84 5.82 14.28
CA THR A 282 -6.59 6.21 13.61
C THR A 282 -5.40 5.71 14.41
N MET A 283 -5.41 5.86 15.73
CA MET A 283 -4.36 5.35 16.61
C MET A 283 -4.24 3.81 16.56
N GLU A 284 -5.34 3.07 16.58
CA GLU A 284 -5.34 1.61 16.47
C GLU A 284 -4.80 1.13 15.11
N THR A 285 -5.10 1.85 14.01
CA THR A 285 -4.52 1.52 12.71
C THR A 285 -2.99 1.68 12.70
N GLU A 286 -2.44 2.63 13.46
CA GLU A 286 -0.99 2.80 13.58
C GLU A 286 -0.32 1.67 14.36
N GLU A 287 -0.94 1.18 15.44
CA GLU A 287 -0.49 -0.01 16.17
C GLU A 287 -0.43 -1.25 15.27
N VAL A 288 -1.51 -1.50 14.51
CA VAL A 288 -1.59 -2.63 13.56
C VAL A 288 -0.53 -2.49 12.46
N ASN A 289 -0.28 -1.27 12.00
CA ASN A 289 0.75 -0.97 11.01
C ASN A 289 2.15 -1.33 11.54
N ILE A 290 2.50 -0.94 12.77
CA ILE A 290 3.80 -1.29 13.36
C ILE A 290 3.97 -2.80 13.51
N GLN A 291 2.94 -3.50 13.98
CA GLN A 291 2.98 -4.97 14.07
C GLN A 291 3.16 -5.62 12.69
N SER A 292 2.52 -5.07 11.66
CA SER A 292 2.69 -5.53 10.28
C SER A 292 4.12 -5.31 9.80
N PHE A 293 4.74 -4.17 10.11
CA PHE A 293 6.14 -3.91 9.80
C PHE A 293 7.08 -4.91 10.49
N LEU A 294 6.89 -5.17 11.79
CA LEU A 294 7.70 -6.14 12.53
C LEU A 294 7.60 -7.55 11.94
N LYS A 295 6.41 -7.95 11.48
CA LYS A 295 6.20 -9.23 10.80
C LYS A 295 7.04 -9.33 9.52
N ILE A 296 7.15 -8.24 8.75
CA ILE A 296 7.97 -8.18 7.54
C ILE A 296 9.46 -8.23 7.93
N VAL A 297 9.91 -7.48 8.94
CA VAL A 297 11.29 -7.53 9.42
C VAL A 297 11.69 -8.95 9.82
N ARG A 298 10.83 -9.68 10.55
CA ARG A 298 11.09 -11.06 10.98
C ARG A 298 11.20 -12.05 9.81
N LYS A 299 10.56 -11.76 8.66
CA LYS A 299 10.60 -12.61 7.46
C LYS A 299 11.96 -12.55 6.75
N TYR A 300 12.67 -11.42 6.85
CA TYR A 300 13.95 -11.22 6.17
C TYR A 300 15.10 -11.22 7.17
N THR A 301 16.14 -11.99 6.90
CA THR A 301 17.38 -11.96 7.69
C THR A 301 18.44 -11.25 6.88
N GLU A 302 18.78 -10.01 7.27
CA GLU A 302 19.91 -9.21 6.74
C GLU A 302 20.10 -9.30 5.22
N PRO A 303 19.27 -8.57 4.42
CA PRO A 303 19.42 -8.57 2.98
C PRO A 303 20.78 -8.00 2.57
N THR A 304 21.51 -8.73 1.72
CA THR A 304 22.78 -8.29 1.13
C THR A 304 22.57 -7.47 -0.15
N GLU A 305 21.43 -7.63 -0.81
CA GLU A 305 21.07 -6.93 -2.04
C GLU A 305 19.61 -6.47 -1.99
N LEU A 306 19.34 -5.32 -2.61
CA LEU A 306 17.97 -4.81 -2.76
C LEU A 306 17.28 -5.52 -3.92
N THR A 307 16.21 -6.26 -3.60
CA THR A 307 15.31 -6.83 -4.62
C THR A 307 14.08 -5.94 -4.78
N PRO A 308 13.43 -5.92 -5.95
CA PRO A 308 12.16 -5.19 -6.14
C PRO A 308 11.10 -5.62 -5.10
N LEU A 309 11.02 -6.92 -4.83
CA LEU A 309 10.15 -7.51 -3.79
C LEU A 309 10.38 -6.85 -2.42
N LEU A 310 11.65 -6.80 -1.98
CA LEU A 310 12.02 -6.19 -0.71
C LEU A 310 11.65 -4.70 -0.65
N LEU A 311 11.90 -3.95 -1.73
CA LEU A 311 11.55 -2.54 -1.79
C LEU A 311 10.04 -2.31 -1.76
N HIS A 312 9.25 -3.14 -2.44
CA HIS A 312 7.78 -3.02 -2.39
C HIS A 312 7.20 -3.36 -1.02
N GLU A 313 7.81 -4.32 -0.31
CA GLU A 313 7.40 -4.71 1.05
C GLU A 313 7.79 -3.66 2.09
N PHE A 314 8.98 -3.06 1.99
CA PHE A 314 9.51 -2.16 3.01
C PHE A 314 9.34 -0.68 2.72
N VAL A 315 9.45 -0.23 1.47
CA VAL A 315 9.59 1.20 1.12
C VAL A 315 8.33 1.72 0.45
N GLU A 316 7.75 2.77 1.03
CA GLU A 316 6.61 3.48 0.45
C GLU A 316 7.08 4.53 -0.57
N LYS A 317 8.02 5.38 -0.16
CA LYS A 317 8.59 6.44 -0.98
C LYS A 317 9.98 6.82 -0.46
N ILE A 318 10.81 7.33 -1.35
CA ILE A 318 12.14 7.87 -1.02
C ILE A 318 12.17 9.33 -1.45
N VAL A 319 12.44 10.23 -0.52
CA VAL A 319 12.52 11.67 -0.75
C VAL A 319 13.99 12.08 -0.85
N VAL A 320 14.33 12.77 -1.94
CA VAL A 320 15.70 13.22 -2.22
C VAL A 320 15.76 14.73 -2.09
N HIS A 321 16.65 15.21 -1.21
CA HIS A 321 16.90 16.63 -0.97
C HIS A 321 17.93 17.23 -1.92
N ALA A 322 18.00 18.56 -1.92
CA ALA A 322 18.97 19.30 -2.69
C ALA A 322 20.39 19.00 -2.20
N PRO A 323 21.38 18.88 -3.10
CA PRO A 323 22.76 18.68 -2.68
C PRO A 323 23.31 19.95 -2.04
N ASP A 324 23.77 19.86 -0.79
CA ASP A 324 24.51 20.92 -0.13
C ASP A 324 26.00 20.85 -0.50
N ARG A 325 26.60 22.02 -0.71
CA ARG A 325 28.03 22.21 -1.04
C ARG A 325 28.70 23.27 -0.15
N SER A 326 28.01 23.76 0.88
CA SER A 326 28.48 24.78 1.82
C SER A 326 29.90 24.49 2.35
N ASN A 327 30.18 23.24 2.70
CA ASN A 327 31.45 22.80 3.30
C ASN A 327 32.50 22.29 2.28
N GLY A 328 32.37 22.60 0.99
CA GLY A 328 33.30 22.15 -0.06
C GLY A 328 33.21 20.65 -0.43
N ARG A 329 32.46 19.86 0.34
CA ARG A 329 32.05 18.48 0.03
C ARG A 329 30.59 18.47 -0.40
N ARG A 330 30.23 17.59 -1.34
CA ARG A 330 28.83 17.39 -1.73
C ARG A 330 28.17 16.48 -0.70
N VAL A 331 27.28 17.04 0.10
CA VAL A 331 26.41 16.30 1.03
C VAL A 331 25.01 16.27 0.44
N GLN A 332 24.34 15.13 0.52
CA GLN A 332 22.94 15.04 0.08
C GLN A 332 22.18 14.12 1.01
N GLN A 333 21.09 14.65 1.58
CA GLN A 333 20.18 13.91 2.43
C GLN A 333 19.16 13.13 1.59
N ILE A 334 18.81 11.94 2.05
CA ILE A 334 17.67 11.18 1.57
C ILE A 334 16.81 10.77 2.77
N ASP A 335 15.49 10.82 2.61
CA ASP A 335 14.56 10.29 3.60
C ASP A 335 13.88 9.06 3.01
N VAL A 336 13.95 7.96 3.74
CA VAL A 336 13.31 6.70 3.35
C VAL A 336 12.04 6.55 4.18
N HIS A 337 10.90 6.61 3.52
CA HIS A 337 9.62 6.33 4.18
C HIS A 337 9.30 4.86 4.02
N TYR A 338 9.22 4.17 5.15
CA TYR A 338 8.87 2.77 5.20
C TYR A 338 7.36 2.59 5.18
N ASN A 339 6.89 1.54 4.51
CA ASN A 339 5.50 1.13 4.61
C ASN A 339 5.14 0.95 6.09
N PHE A 340 3.92 1.33 6.46
CA PHE A 340 3.34 1.21 7.80
C PHE A 340 3.87 2.17 8.87
N ILE A 341 5.17 2.46 8.91
CA ILE A 341 5.78 3.26 10.00
C ILE A 341 6.23 4.66 9.57
N GLY A 342 6.27 4.95 8.27
CA GLY A 342 6.63 6.27 7.75
C GLY A 342 8.13 6.56 7.82
N GLU A 343 8.47 7.81 8.11
CA GLU A 343 9.88 8.23 8.21
C GLU A 343 10.45 7.86 9.57
N ILE A 344 11.63 7.24 9.58
CA ILE A 344 12.40 7.00 10.79
C ILE A 344 13.67 7.82 10.69
N ASP A 345 13.96 8.60 11.74
CA ASP A 345 15.19 9.37 11.89
C ASP A 345 16.41 8.46 12.16
N LEU A 346 16.77 7.71 11.13
CA LEU A 346 17.98 6.88 11.00
C LEU A 346 18.64 7.11 9.62
N SER A 347 18.18 8.15 8.90
CA SER A 347 18.57 8.49 7.54
C SER A 347 20.09 8.70 7.43
N PRO A 348 20.81 7.94 6.60
CA PRO A 348 22.24 8.15 6.38
C PRO A 348 22.49 9.44 5.57
N GLU A 349 23.34 10.32 6.09
CA GLU A 349 23.92 11.40 5.27
C GLU A 349 24.96 10.84 4.30
N TYR A 350 24.80 11.13 3.00
CA TYR A 350 25.83 10.79 2.01
C TYR A 350 26.91 11.88 1.96
N ILE A 351 28.15 11.54 2.29
CA ILE A 351 29.31 12.43 2.19
C ILE A 351 30.22 11.93 1.06
N LYS A 352 30.34 12.71 -0.03
CA LYS A 352 31.36 12.43 -1.06
C LYS A 352 32.70 13.04 -0.66
N THR A 353 33.67 12.21 -0.28
CA THR A 353 35.08 12.62 -0.18
C THR A 353 35.71 12.64 -1.57
N ASN A 354 36.27 13.79 -1.97
CA ASN A 354 37.14 13.85 -3.14
C ASN A 354 38.48 13.21 -2.77
N THR A 355 38.76 12.01 -3.27
CA THR A 355 40.12 11.48 -3.44
C THR A 355 40.59 11.76 -4.86
#